data_AF-A0A9E2BKX9-F1
#
_entry.id   AF-A0A9E2BKX9-F1
#
_cell.length_a   1.000
_cell.length_b   1.000
_cell.length_c   1.000
_cell.angle_alpha   90.00
_cell.angle_beta   90.00
_cell.angle_gamma   90.00
#
_symmetry.space_group_name_H-M   'P 1'
#
loop_
_entity.id
_entity.type
_entity.pdbx_description
1 polymer ?
#
loop_
_entity_poly.entity_id
_entity_poly.type
_entity_poly.pdbx_seq_one_letter_code
_entity_poly.pdbx_strand_id
1 'polypeptide(L)' 'MDKTVVVAVETLRPHPLYGRRLKRTKKYMAHDEENRCRVGDKVVIEESRPYSRHKKWRVVEILERAGETAEESVE' A
#
# COMPACT_ATOMS: atom_id res chain seq x y z
N MET A 1 -2.71 -10.17 -13.27
CA MET A 1 -3.73 -9.32 -12.65
C MET A 1 -3.70 -8.02 -13.41
N ASP A 2 -4.75 -7.70 -14.15
CA ASP A 2 -4.84 -6.42 -14.84
C ASP A 2 -5.48 -5.38 -13.90
N LYS A 3 -5.00 -4.14 -13.97
CA LYS A 3 -5.49 -2.98 -13.20
C LYS A 3 -5.49 -3.15 -11.68
N THR A 4 -4.72 -4.09 -11.15
CA THR A 4 -4.82 -4.53 -9.76
C THR A 4 -3.45 -4.67 -9.13
N VAL A 5 -3.24 -3.98 -8.01
CA VAL A 5 -1.98 -3.99 -7.25
C VAL A 5 -2.23 -4.58 -5.87
N VAL A 6 -1.29 -5.39 -5.38
CA VAL A 6 -1.34 -5.93 -4.02
C VAL A 6 -0.47 -5.05 -3.13
N VAL A 7 -1.09 -4.36 -2.17
CA VAL A 7 -0.42 -3.45 -1.25
C VAL A 7 -0.31 -4.11 0.13
N ALA A 8 0.90 -4.17 0.68
CA ALA A 8 1.14 -4.62 2.04
C ALA A 8 1.12 -3.42 2.99
N VAL A 9 0.20 -3.41 3.95
CA VAL A 9 0.09 -2.36 4.96
C VAL A 9 0.49 -2.95 6.31
N GLU A 10 1.48 -2.33 6.94
CA GLU A 10 1.92 -2.66 8.29
C GLU A 10 1.16 -1.81 9.31
N THR A 11 0.67 -2.43 10.37
CA THR A 11 0.05 -1.75 11.50
C THR A 11 0.63 -2.25 12.82
N LEU A 12 0.78 -1.36 13.79
CA LEU A 12 1.22 -1.71 15.14
C LEU A 12 -0.02 -1.96 16.00
N ARG A 13 -0.17 -3.17 16.52
CA ARG A 13 -1.25 -3.54 17.45
C ARG A 13 -0.63 -4.02 18.77
N PRO A 14 -1.14 -3.59 19.93
CA PRO A 14 -0.70 -4.13 21.21
C PRO A 14 -1.13 -5.60 21.36
N HIS A 15 -0.28 -6.44 21.96
CA HIS A 15 -0.67 -7.79 22.36
C HIS A 15 -1.81 -7.69 23.39
N PRO A 16 -2.91 -8.45 23.25
CA PRO A 16 -4.05 -8.34 24.14
C PRO A 16 -3.69 -8.62 25.61
N LEU A 17 -2.77 -9.55 25.86
CA LEU A 17 -2.36 -9.94 27.22
C LEU A 17 -1.15 -9.15 27.75
N TYR A 18 -0.20 -8.77 26.88
CA TYR A 18 1.12 -8.30 27.30
C TYR A 18 1.39 -6.83 26.97
N GLY A 19 0.52 -6.17 26.19
CA GLY A 19 0.68 -4.76 25.81
C GLY A 19 1.85 -4.47 24.84
N ARG A 20 2.76 -5.43 24.59
CA ARG A 20 3.86 -5.27 23.64
C ARG A 20 3.31 -4.95 22.25
N ARG A 21 3.83 -3.91 21.59
CA ARG A 21 3.46 -3.54 20.23
C ARG A 21 4.01 -4.57 19.25
N LEU A 22 3.12 -5.31 18.57
CA LEU A 22 3.47 -6.23 17.50
C LEU A 22 3.17 -5.59 16.14
N LYS A 23 4.06 -5.82 15.18
CA LYS A 23 3.82 -5.50 13.77
C LYS A 23 2.88 -6.55 13.19
N ARG A 24 1.80 -6.10 12.54
CA ARG A 24 0.89 -6.96 11.78
C ARG A 24 0.78 -6.43 10.37
N THR A 25 1.10 -7.28 9.40
CA THR A 25 1.02 -6.95 7.98
C THR A 25 -0.28 -7.51 7.41
N LYS A 26 -1.05 -6.69 6.70
CA LYS A 26 -2.22 -7.11 5.92
C LYS A 26 -2.01 -6.75 4.46
N LYS A 27 -2.46 -7.62 3.56
CA LYS A 27 -2.42 -7.40 2.12
C LYS A 27 -3.79 -6.94 1.64
N TYR A 28 -3.82 -5.87 0.85
CA TYR A 28 -5.03 -5.31 0.24
C TYR A 28 -4.89 -5.32 -1.28
N MET A 29 -5.99 -5.58 -1.99
CA MET A 29 -6.05 -5.47 -3.44
C MET A 29 -6.61 -4.09 -3.80
N ALA A 30 -5.77 -3.27 -4.42
CA ALA A 30 -6.08 -1.92 -4.86
C ALA A 30 -6.33 -1.85 -6.37
N HIS A 31 -7.20 -0.93 -6.79
CA HIS A 31 -7.48 -0.60 -8.17
C HIS A 31 -6.53 0.48 -8.68
N ASP A 32 -5.90 0.20 -9.81
CA ASP A 32 -5.11 1.14 -10.60
C ASP A 32 -5.56 1.00 -12.06
N GLU A 33 -6.24 2.00 -12.62
CA GLU A 33 -6.81 1.91 -13.97
C GLU A 33 -5.74 1.91 -15.08
N GLU A 34 -4.61 2.56 -14.81
CA GLU A 34 -3.56 2.83 -15.79
C GLU A 34 -2.31 1.98 -15.58
N ASN A 35 -2.31 1.07 -14.59
CA ASN A 35 -1.18 0.23 -14.22
C ASN A 35 0.12 1.05 -14.01
N ARG A 36 -0.02 2.24 -13.42
CA ARG A 36 1.11 3.16 -13.19
C ARG A 36 2.02 2.68 -12.05
N CYS A 37 1.48 1.91 -11.11
CA CYS A 37 2.23 1.45 -9.94
C CYS A 37 3.19 0.31 -10.30
N ARG A 38 4.42 0.39 -9.78
CA ARG A 38 5.45 -0.64 -9.89
C ARG A 38 5.68 -1.33 -8.55
N VAL A 39 6.39 -2.45 -8.60
CA VAL A 39 6.78 -3.18 -7.39
C VAL A 39 7.84 -2.36 -6.64
N GLY A 40 7.59 -2.05 -5.37
CA GLY A 40 8.49 -1.27 -4.53
C GLY A 40 8.04 0.17 -4.29
N ASP A 41 7.02 0.65 -5.02
CA ASP A 41 6.47 1.98 -4.82
C ASP A 41 5.73 2.08 -3.47
N LYS A 42 5.85 3.23 -2.80
CA LYS A 42 5.01 3.55 -1.65
C LYS A 42 3.78 4.28 -2.15
N VAL A 43 2.61 3.73 -1.85
CA VAL A 43 1.32 4.22 -2.37
C VAL A 43 0.33 4.48 -1.24
N VAL A 44 -0.47 5.52 -1.41
CA VAL A 44 -1.64 5.80 -0.57
C VAL A 44 -2.87 5.16 -1.22
N ILE A 45 -3.61 4.40 -0.42
CA ILE A 45 -4.85 3.74 -0.84
C ILE A 45 -6.05 4.30 -0.08
N GLU A 46 -7.18 4.41 -0.76
CA GLU A 46 -8.46 4.85 -0.20
C GLU A 46 -9.54 3.78 -0.38
N GLU A 47 -10.50 3.75 0.54
CA GLU A 47 -11.67 2.88 0.44
C GLU A 47 -12.60 3.36 -0.68
N SER A 48 -13.09 2.43 -1.49
CA SER A 48 -13.88 2.72 -2.68
C SER A 48 -15.03 1.73 -2.82
N ARG A 49 -15.90 1.95 -3.80
CA ARG A 49 -16.90 0.94 -4.17
C ARG A 49 -16.20 -0.39 -4.53
N PRO A 50 -16.82 -1.56 -4.25
CA PRO A 50 -16.23 -2.83 -4.60
C PRO A 50 -16.07 -2.95 -6.13
N TYR A 51 -14.83 -3.09 -6.59
CA TYR A 51 -14.51 -3.41 -7.98
C TYR A 51 -14.54 -4.92 -8.25
N SER A 52 -14.35 -5.72 -7.19
CA SER A 52 -14.45 -7.18 -7.21
C SER A 52 -14.68 -7.69 -5.79
N ARG A 53 -14.77 -9.02 -5.61
CA ARG A 53 -14.98 -9.67 -4.31
C ARG A 53 -13.99 -9.21 -3.23
N HIS A 54 -12.73 -9.07 -3.60
CA HIS A 54 -11.62 -8.71 -2.68
C HIS A 54 -11.00 -7.34 -2.93
N LYS A 55 -11.42 -6.67 -4.03
CA LYS A 55 -10.83 -5.41 -4.50
C LYS A 55 -11.78 -4.27 -4.17
N LYS A 56 -11.52 -3.62 -3.04
CA LYS A 56 -12.34 -2.53 -2.47
C LYS A 56 -11.54 -1.24 -2.25
N TRP A 57 -10.27 -1.24 -2.64
CA TRP A 57 -9.37 -0.12 -2.45
C TRP A 57 -9.01 0.48 -3.81
N ARG A 58 -8.75 1.78 -3.85
CA ARG A 58 -8.23 2.51 -5.01
C ARG A 58 -6.89 3.15 -4.64
N VAL A 59 -5.95 3.18 -5.57
CA VAL A 59 -4.71 3.96 -5.42
C VAL A 59 -5.02 5.44 -5.66
N VAL A 60 -4.69 6.30 -4.70
CA VAL A 60 -4.88 7.76 -4.78
C VAL A 60 -3.60 8.43 -5.22
N GLU A 61 -2.49 8.11 -4.56
CA GLU A 61 -1.21 8.79 -4.74
C GLU A 61 -0.04 7.82 -4.64
N ILE A 62 1.02 8.10 -5.42
CA ILE A 62 2.31 7.40 -5.34
C ILE A 62 3.26 8.37 -4.64
N LEU A 63 3.66 8.05 -3.42
CA LEU A 63 4.52 8.89 -2.59
C LEU A 63 5.99 8.77 -3.00
N GLU A 64 6.46 7.54 -3.18
CA GLU A 64 7.84 7.25 -3.52
C GLU A 64 7.86 6.21 -4.63
N ARG A 65 8.50 6.54 -5.76
CA ARG A 65 8.79 5.57 -6.80
C ARG A 65 10.07 4.82 -6.46
N ALA A 66 10.08 3.52 -6.71
CA ALA A 66 11.27 2.70 -6.59
C ALA A 66 12.34 3.19 -7.60
N GLY A 67 13.22 4.09 -7.15
CA GLY A 67 14.34 4.63 -7.93
C GLY A 67 14.67 6.11 -7.72
N GLU A 68 13.75 6.94 -7.19
CA GLU A 68 13.95 8.41 -7.12
C GLU A 68 14.68 8.89 -5.85
N THR A 69 14.72 8.09 -4.78
CA THR A 69 15.31 8.49 -3.48
C THR A 69 16.85 8.63 -3.48
N ALA A 70 17.52 8.55 -4.63
CA ALA A 70 18.97 8.75 -4.72
C ALA A 70 19.38 10.21 -4.91
N GLU A 71 18.46 11.14 -5.22
CA GLU A 71 18.83 12.48 -5.72
C GLU A 71 18.60 13.64 -4.72
N GLU A 72 17.78 13.49 -3.67
CA GLU A 72 17.40 14.59 -2.76
C GLU A 72 18.20 14.69 -1.43
N SER A 73 19.29 13.93 -1.26
CA SER A 73 20.13 13.99 -0.04
C SER A 73 21.47 14.73 -0.22
N VAL A 74 21.63 15.46 -1.32
CA VAL A 74 22.82 16.30 -1.57
C VAL A 74 22.36 17.75 -1.76
N GLU A 75 22.06 18.42 -0.66
CA GLU A 75 22.24 19.87 -0.45
C GLU A 75 22.29 20.18 1.05
#